data_AF-A0A149TJF1-F1
#
_entry.id   AF-A0A149TJF1-F1
#
_cell.length_a   1.000
_cell.length_b   1.000
_cell.length_c   1.000
_cell.angle_alpha   90.00
_cell.angle_beta   90.00
_cell.angle_gamma   90.00
#
_symmetry.space_group_name_H-M   'P 1'
#
loop_
_entity.id
_entity.type
_entity.pdbx_description
1 polymer ?
#
loop_
_entity_poly.entity_id
_entity_poly.type
_entity_poly.pdbx_seq_one_letter_code
_entity_poly.pdbx_strand_id
1 'polypeptide(L)'
;MTVLSCFKSASRRLLSQDQGSLFTGSEPFQIKFLEILSEAIQDISQAHDWNALTQLCTLTTDGNTADFALPADYDRMPVKTDVHSSIWSVNYEPAKDNDEWIQLQRFMPSTIPGYWIIYGGQMHLLPTPREAENPCFWYISTNLVRDKDGASKSAFTSDDDTFILDEQLLLLCAIWRWKQAEGLDYQEDMRNYEIRLSQLAAKDHGSKPIRSNRRGLNRLGIWAMAR
;
A
#
# COMPACT_ATOMS: atom_id res chain seq x y z
N MET A 1 1.87 -13.68 14.07
CA MET A 1 2.30 -13.43 15.47
C MET A 1 1.47 -12.23 15.95
N THR A 2 0.50 -12.41 16.84
CA THR A 2 -0.45 -11.32 17.19
C THR A 2 0.24 -10.08 17.77
N VAL A 3 -0.45 -8.94 17.79
CA VAL A 3 0.04 -7.69 18.42
C VAL A 3 0.49 -7.93 19.85
N LEU A 4 -0.24 -8.77 20.60
CA LEU A 4 0.15 -9.17 21.95
C LEU A 4 1.52 -9.87 21.99
N SER A 5 1.83 -10.72 21.01
CA SER A 5 3.13 -11.40 20.94
C SER A 5 4.27 -10.43 20.64
N CYS A 6 4.02 -9.43 19.79
CA CYS A 6 4.95 -8.33 19.54
C CYS A 6 5.19 -7.52 20.83
N PHE A 7 4.12 -7.14 21.51
CA PHE A 7 4.18 -6.42 22.78
C PHE A 7 4.96 -7.20 23.85
N LYS A 8 4.68 -8.50 24.02
CA LYS A 8 5.41 -9.38 24.96
C LYS A 8 6.90 -9.46 24.62
N SER A 9 7.25 -9.51 23.33
CA SER A 9 8.65 -9.54 22.92
C SER A 9 9.36 -8.21 23.21
N ALA A 10 8.69 -7.08 22.97
CA ALA A 10 9.20 -5.76 23.31
C ALA A 10 9.33 -5.56 24.83
N SER A 11 8.31 -5.96 25.62
CA SER A 11 8.30 -5.83 27.08
C SER A 11 9.43 -6.66 27.73
N ARG A 12 9.68 -7.87 27.22
CA ARG A 12 10.83 -8.70 27.64
C ARG A 12 12.16 -8.02 27.38
N ARG A 13 12.33 -7.40 26.20
CA ARG A 13 13.58 -6.77 25.81
C ARG A 13 13.84 -5.44 26.54
N LEU A 14 12.79 -4.69 26.85
CA LEU A 14 12.90 -3.34 27.43
C LEU A 14 12.84 -3.34 28.96
N LEU A 15 11.87 -4.06 29.52
CA LEU A 15 11.58 -4.05 30.97
C LEU A 15 11.93 -5.37 31.66
N SER A 16 12.30 -6.41 30.92
CA SER A 16 12.45 -7.78 31.44
C SER A 16 11.19 -8.28 32.18
N GLN A 17 10.02 -7.84 31.72
CA GLN A 17 8.71 -8.20 32.27
C GLN A 17 7.81 -8.82 31.20
N ASP A 18 7.04 -9.82 31.62
CA ASP A 18 6.02 -10.45 30.79
C ASP A 18 4.66 -9.83 31.11
N GLN A 19 4.15 -9.01 30.20
CA GLN A 19 2.81 -8.42 30.34
C GLN A 19 1.76 -9.26 29.61
N GLY A 20 0.62 -9.48 30.27
CA GLY A 20 -0.41 -10.44 29.85
C GLY A 20 -1.37 -9.91 28.78
N SER A 21 -1.58 -8.59 28.74
CA SER A 21 -2.49 -7.90 27.83
C SER A 21 -1.94 -6.52 27.45
N LEU A 22 -2.32 -6.00 26.28
CA LEU A 22 -2.01 -4.63 25.84
C LEU A 22 -3.23 -3.73 25.98
N PHE A 23 -4.41 -4.20 25.55
CA PHE A 23 -5.63 -3.37 25.48
C PHE A 23 -6.43 -3.26 26.78
N THR A 24 -6.36 -4.26 27.66
CA THR A 24 -7.15 -4.29 28.90
C THR A 24 -6.42 -3.77 30.12
N GLY A 25 -5.11 -3.55 30.01
CA GLY A 25 -4.29 -3.06 31.11
C GLY A 25 -4.23 -1.53 31.15
N SER A 26 -4.11 -0.98 32.36
CA SER A 26 -4.07 0.46 32.62
C SER A 26 -2.69 0.97 33.01
N GLU A 27 -1.64 0.17 32.79
CA GLU A 27 -0.28 0.59 33.12
C GLU A 27 0.19 1.71 32.19
N PRO A 28 0.89 2.74 32.69
CA PRO A 28 1.39 3.84 31.86
C PRO A 28 2.23 3.38 30.67
N PHE A 29 2.95 2.25 30.84
CA PHE A 29 3.71 1.62 29.77
C PHE A 29 2.83 1.10 28.63
N GLN A 30 1.71 0.43 28.94
CA GLN A 30 0.79 -0.11 27.93
C GLN A 30 0.15 1.00 27.11
N ILE A 31 -0.29 2.08 27.78
CA ILE A 31 -0.90 3.24 27.12
C ILE A 31 0.10 3.90 26.17
N LYS A 32 1.32 4.18 26.64
CA LYS A 32 2.39 4.73 25.80
C LYS A 32 2.73 3.81 24.63
N PHE A 33 2.81 2.52 24.86
CA PHE A 33 3.20 1.55 23.84
C PHE A 33 2.12 1.39 22.76
N LEU A 34 0.84 1.47 23.14
CA LEU A 34 -0.27 1.46 22.19
C LEU A 34 -0.19 2.66 21.23
N GLU A 35 0.08 3.86 21.76
CA GLU A 35 0.25 5.06 20.93
C GLU A 35 1.46 4.94 19.99
N ILE A 36 2.57 4.43 20.50
CA ILE A 36 3.76 4.16 19.67
C ILE A 36 3.43 3.17 18.54
N LEU A 37 2.59 2.17 18.80
CA LEU A 37 2.19 1.19 17.80
C LEU A 37 1.26 1.79 16.73
N SER A 38 0.28 2.61 17.13
CA SER A 38 -0.64 3.25 16.19
C SER A 38 0.12 4.18 15.24
N GLU A 39 1.03 5.00 15.75
CA GLU A 39 1.91 5.84 14.93
C GLU A 39 2.86 4.99 14.05
N ALA A 40 3.44 3.93 14.62
CA ALA A 40 4.37 3.07 13.88
C ALA A 40 3.71 2.45 12.64
N ILE A 41 2.49 1.91 12.78
CA ILE A 41 1.75 1.33 11.66
C ILE A 41 1.48 2.35 10.55
N GLN A 42 1.06 3.56 10.92
CA GLN A 42 0.79 4.65 9.97
C GLN A 42 2.05 5.04 9.20
N ASP A 43 3.18 5.18 9.89
CA ASP A 43 4.44 5.55 9.23
C ASP A 43 4.96 4.42 8.33
N ILE A 44 4.79 3.16 8.73
CA ILE A 44 5.16 2.01 7.90
C ILE A 44 4.30 1.95 6.64
N SER A 45 3.00 2.22 6.73
CA SER A 45 2.09 2.18 5.58
C SER A 45 2.33 3.30 4.58
N GLN A 46 2.77 4.47 5.06
CA GLN A 46 3.13 5.62 4.22
C GLN A 46 4.53 5.52 3.61
N ALA A 47 5.45 4.74 4.21
CA ALA A 47 6.82 4.63 3.74
C ALA A 47 6.97 3.97 2.35
N HIS A 48 6.04 3.10 1.96
CA HIS A 48 6.07 2.40 0.68
C HIS A 48 4.66 2.02 0.21
N ASP A 49 4.48 1.91 -1.11
CA ASP A 49 3.26 1.41 -1.72
C ASP A 49 3.26 -0.13 -1.68
N TRP A 50 2.88 -0.69 -0.53
CA TRP A 50 2.91 -2.13 -0.27
C TRP A 50 1.86 -2.90 -1.09
N ASN A 51 2.30 -3.92 -1.82
CA ASN A 51 1.44 -4.80 -2.61
C ASN A 51 0.39 -5.52 -1.75
N ALA A 52 0.71 -5.85 -0.49
CA ALA A 52 -0.26 -6.48 0.43
C ALA A 52 -1.46 -5.56 0.77
N LEU A 53 -1.30 -4.24 0.64
CA LEU A 53 -2.35 -3.24 0.84
C LEU A 53 -2.99 -2.80 -0.49
N THR A 54 -2.42 -3.18 -1.63
CA THR A 54 -3.01 -2.86 -2.93
C THR A 54 -4.25 -3.70 -3.19
N GLN A 55 -5.36 -3.03 -3.47
CA GLN A 55 -6.64 -3.64 -3.80
C GLN A 55 -7.17 -3.11 -5.13
N LEU A 56 -7.95 -3.93 -5.82
CA LEU A 56 -8.61 -3.56 -7.06
C LEU A 56 -10.02 -3.04 -6.74
N CYS A 57 -10.31 -1.81 -7.13
CA CYS A 57 -11.67 -1.28 -7.15
C CYS A 57 -12.24 -1.43 -8.55
N THR A 58 -13.45 -1.97 -8.65
CA THR A 58 -14.22 -2.02 -9.89
C THR A 58 -15.47 -1.16 -9.72
N LEU A 59 -15.59 -0.10 -10.52
CA LEU A 59 -16.75 0.77 -10.52
C LEU A 59 -17.85 0.14 -11.39
N THR A 60 -19.08 0.14 -10.89
CA THR A 60 -20.26 -0.35 -11.62
C THR A 60 -20.94 0.83 -12.32
N THR A 61 -20.99 0.79 -13.64
CA THR A 61 -21.54 1.89 -14.46
C THR A 61 -22.93 1.56 -14.99
N ASP A 62 -23.79 2.57 -15.00
CA ASP A 62 -25.20 2.52 -15.41
C ASP A 62 -25.48 3.31 -16.70
N GLY A 63 -24.42 3.84 -17.34
CA GLY A 63 -24.52 4.65 -18.56
C GLY A 63 -24.90 6.12 -18.36
N ASN A 64 -25.22 6.54 -17.13
CA ASN A 64 -25.67 7.90 -16.83
C ASN A 64 -24.81 8.62 -15.77
N THR A 65 -24.22 7.87 -14.85
CA THR A 65 -23.38 8.42 -13.78
C THR A 65 -21.95 8.62 -14.26
N ALA A 66 -21.45 9.86 -14.09
CA ALA A 66 -20.06 10.23 -14.37
C ALA A 66 -19.21 10.30 -13.08
N ASP A 67 -19.88 10.38 -11.92
CA ASP A 67 -19.26 10.60 -10.62
C ASP A 67 -19.42 9.33 -9.76
N PHE A 68 -18.30 8.77 -9.32
CA PHE A 68 -18.26 7.53 -8.56
C PHE A 68 -17.67 7.77 -7.18
N ALA A 69 -18.32 7.25 -6.13
CA ALA A 69 -17.76 7.28 -4.79
C ALA A 69 -16.54 6.35 -4.70
N LEU A 70 -15.48 6.83 -4.05
CA LEU A 70 -14.32 6.00 -3.75
C LEU A 70 -14.66 4.99 -2.63
N PRO A 71 -13.95 3.84 -2.57
CA PRO A 71 -14.04 2.91 -1.45
C PRO A 71 -13.82 3.60 -0.10
N ALA A 72 -14.52 3.15 0.95
CA ALA A 72 -14.43 3.74 2.28
C ALA A 72 -13.02 3.60 2.90
N ASP A 73 -12.25 2.62 2.45
CA ASP A 73 -10.89 2.35 2.88
C ASP A 73 -9.82 2.91 1.93
N TYR A 74 -10.19 3.73 0.95
CA TYR A 74 -9.25 4.36 0.02
C TYR A 74 -8.31 5.33 0.75
N ASP A 75 -6.99 5.12 0.62
CA ASP A 75 -5.96 6.07 1.06
C ASP A 75 -5.45 6.89 -0.14
N ARG A 76 -4.84 6.19 -1.10
CA ARG A 76 -4.15 6.80 -2.25
C ARG A 76 -4.09 5.87 -3.44
N MET A 77 -3.83 6.45 -4.62
CA MET A 77 -3.57 5.71 -5.84
C MET A 77 -2.06 5.50 -6.03
N PRO A 78 -1.59 4.29 -6.37
CA PRO A 78 -0.18 4.03 -6.65
C PRO A 78 0.34 4.88 -7.82
N VAL A 79 1.62 5.26 -7.76
CA VAL A 79 2.25 6.18 -8.73
C VAL A 79 2.26 5.65 -10.18
N LYS A 80 2.22 4.32 -10.38
CA LYS A 80 2.36 3.67 -11.70
C LYS A 80 1.10 2.93 -12.15
N THR A 81 -0.04 3.23 -11.55
CA THR A 81 -1.31 2.61 -11.89
C THR A 81 -2.24 3.63 -12.51
N ASP A 82 -2.98 3.18 -13.52
CA ASP A 82 -3.99 3.98 -14.21
C ASP A 82 -5.37 3.35 -14.02
N VAL A 83 -6.38 4.06 -14.52
CA VAL A 83 -7.75 3.57 -14.59
C VAL A 83 -7.93 2.81 -15.89
N HIS A 84 -8.26 1.53 -15.76
CA HIS A 84 -8.49 0.63 -16.89
C HIS A 84 -9.97 0.58 -17.24
N SER A 85 -10.28 0.52 -18.54
CA SER A 85 -11.61 0.14 -19.01
C SER A 85 -11.72 -1.38 -19.09
N SER A 86 -12.90 -1.94 -18.82
CA SER A 86 -13.16 -3.37 -19.00
C SER A 86 -13.36 -3.77 -20.47
N ILE A 87 -13.66 -2.80 -21.34
CA ILE A 87 -14.02 -3.04 -22.74
C ILE A 87 -12.86 -2.70 -23.68
N TRP A 88 -12.20 -1.57 -23.41
CA TRP A 88 -11.14 -1.06 -24.27
C TRP A 88 -9.77 -1.57 -23.83
N SER A 89 -8.88 -1.78 -24.81
CA SER A 89 -7.48 -2.12 -24.54
C SER A 89 -6.63 -0.90 -24.15
N VAL A 90 -7.25 0.27 -24.01
CA VAL A 90 -6.62 1.56 -23.70
C VAL A 90 -7.18 2.04 -22.37
N ASN A 91 -6.33 2.64 -21.55
CA ASN A 91 -6.69 3.18 -20.24
C ASN A 91 -7.31 4.57 -20.38
N TYR A 92 -8.02 5.03 -19.34
CA TYR A 92 -8.43 6.43 -19.27
C TYR A 92 -7.20 7.32 -19.03
N GLU A 93 -7.20 8.49 -19.66
CA GLU A 93 -6.12 9.47 -19.52
C GLU A 93 -6.34 10.34 -18.26
N PRO A 94 -5.35 10.46 -17.36
CA PRO A 94 -5.49 11.33 -16.21
C PRO A 94 -5.50 12.80 -16.65
N ALA A 95 -6.41 13.61 -16.11
CA ALA A 95 -6.29 15.06 -16.21
C ALA A 95 -5.10 15.52 -15.35
N LYS A 96 -4.27 16.44 -15.88
CA LYS A 96 -3.06 16.89 -15.16
C LYS A 96 -3.42 17.75 -13.97
N ASP A 97 -4.38 18.66 -14.14
CA ASP A 97 -4.79 19.64 -13.15
C ASP A 97 -6.31 19.87 -13.18
N ASN A 98 -6.84 20.44 -12.09
CA ASN A 98 -8.26 20.82 -12.00
C ASN A 98 -8.69 21.81 -13.11
N ASP A 99 -7.79 22.69 -13.55
CA ASP A 99 -8.06 23.63 -14.63
C ASP A 99 -8.18 22.93 -16.00
N GLU A 100 -7.35 21.91 -16.25
CA GLU A 100 -7.46 21.07 -17.45
C GLU A 100 -8.78 20.30 -17.42
N TRP A 101 -9.19 19.78 -16.25
CA TRP A 101 -10.49 19.13 -16.11
C TRP A 101 -11.67 20.04 -16.49
N ILE A 102 -11.66 21.30 -16.04
CA ILE A 102 -12.69 22.29 -16.43
C ILE A 102 -12.68 22.52 -17.94
N GLN A 103 -11.51 22.54 -18.58
CA GLN A 103 -11.40 22.66 -20.03
C GLN A 103 -11.95 21.42 -20.74
N LEU A 104 -11.61 20.22 -20.26
CA LEU A 104 -12.10 18.95 -20.79
C LEU A 104 -13.62 18.86 -20.73
N GLN A 105 -14.25 19.31 -19.64
CA GLN A 105 -15.71 19.38 -19.52
C GLN A 105 -16.36 20.31 -20.55
N ARG A 106 -15.69 21.41 -20.93
CA ARG A 106 -16.23 22.38 -21.90
C ARG A 106 -16.03 21.95 -23.35
N PHE A 107 -14.86 21.41 -23.67
CA PHE A 107 -14.50 21.02 -25.03
C PHE A 107 -14.94 19.59 -25.38
N MET A 108 -15.13 18.73 -24.38
CA MET A 108 -15.51 17.32 -24.50
C MET A 108 -14.76 16.60 -25.62
N PRO A 109 -13.42 16.44 -25.52
CA PRO A 109 -12.65 15.72 -26.53
C PRO A 109 -13.12 14.28 -26.69
N SER A 110 -13.16 13.77 -27.92
CA SER A 110 -13.62 12.41 -28.24
C SER A 110 -12.52 11.35 -28.06
N THR A 111 -11.76 11.43 -26.96
CA THR A 111 -10.77 10.40 -26.62
C THR A 111 -11.50 9.17 -26.07
N ILE A 112 -11.13 7.98 -26.52
CA ILE A 112 -11.72 6.70 -26.08
C ILE A 112 -10.68 5.99 -25.21
N PRO A 113 -11.00 5.52 -23.98
CA PRO A 113 -12.31 5.58 -23.32
C PRO A 113 -12.66 6.94 -22.69
N GLY A 114 -11.67 7.80 -22.46
CA GLY A 114 -11.88 9.15 -21.93
C GLY A 114 -10.79 9.64 -20.98
N TYR A 115 -11.16 10.58 -20.14
CA TYR A 115 -10.37 11.21 -19.09
C TYR A 115 -10.93 10.89 -17.70
N TRP A 116 -10.05 10.96 -16.71
CA TRP A 116 -10.43 10.81 -15.31
C TRP A 116 -9.72 11.83 -14.41
N ILE A 117 -10.35 12.16 -13.28
CA ILE A 117 -9.76 12.93 -12.19
C ILE A 117 -10.38 12.50 -10.85
N ILE A 118 -9.63 12.66 -9.77
CA ILE A 118 -10.14 12.48 -8.40
C ILE A 118 -10.18 13.85 -7.73
N TYR A 119 -11.36 14.29 -7.30
CA TYR A 119 -11.52 15.45 -6.42
C TYR A 119 -12.75 15.27 -5.53
N GLY A 120 -12.80 15.95 -4.38
CA GLY A 120 -13.95 15.89 -3.47
C GLY A 120 -14.24 14.50 -2.89
N GLY A 121 -13.28 13.57 -2.92
CA GLY A 121 -13.48 12.18 -2.48
C GLY A 121 -14.26 11.32 -3.49
N GLN A 122 -14.43 11.80 -4.72
CA GLN A 122 -15.09 11.09 -5.80
C GLN A 122 -14.16 10.99 -7.00
N MET A 123 -14.40 9.95 -7.79
CA MET A 123 -13.75 9.71 -9.06
C MET A 123 -14.68 10.16 -10.17
N HIS A 124 -14.22 11.12 -10.97
CA HIS A 124 -14.98 11.69 -12.06
C HIS A 124 -14.45 11.17 -13.39
N LEU A 125 -15.36 10.72 -14.25
CA LEU A 125 -15.07 10.15 -15.57
C LEU A 125 -15.74 10.96 -16.67
N LEU A 126 -15.01 11.21 -17.76
CA LEU A 126 -15.50 11.96 -18.91
C LEU A 126 -15.02 11.29 -20.22
N PRO A 127 -15.88 10.96 -21.18
CA PRO A 127 -17.35 11.01 -21.11
C PRO A 127 -17.91 10.02 -20.08
N THR A 128 -19.20 10.16 -19.76
CA THR A 128 -19.92 9.19 -18.93
C THR A 128 -19.70 7.78 -19.48
N PRO A 129 -19.15 6.84 -18.69
CA PRO A 129 -18.90 5.48 -19.15
C PRO A 129 -20.19 4.82 -19.63
N ARG A 130 -20.08 3.96 -20.65
CA ARG A 130 -21.24 3.21 -21.13
C ARG A 130 -21.71 2.23 -20.07
N GLU A 131 -23.00 1.87 -20.08
CA GLU A 131 -23.51 0.74 -19.29
C GLU A 131 -22.67 -0.53 -19.54
N ALA A 132 -22.29 -1.20 -18.45
CA ALA A 132 -21.44 -2.39 -18.41
C ALA A 132 -19.98 -2.17 -18.88
N GLU A 133 -19.55 -0.93 -19.10
CA GLU A 133 -18.13 -0.58 -19.12
C GLU A 133 -17.71 -0.36 -17.67
N ASN A 134 -17.24 -1.41 -16.98
CA ASN A 134 -16.86 -1.35 -15.56
C ASN A 134 -15.39 -0.91 -15.44
N PRO A 135 -15.08 0.38 -15.20
CA PRO A 135 -13.73 0.85 -15.06
C PRO A 135 -13.15 0.29 -13.78
N CYS A 136 -11.88 -0.08 -13.80
CA CYS A 136 -11.19 -0.61 -12.64
C CYS A 136 -9.86 0.08 -12.41
N PHE A 137 -9.51 0.26 -11.14
CA PHE A 137 -8.25 0.89 -10.75
C PHE A 137 -7.71 0.25 -9.49
N TRP A 138 -6.39 0.31 -9.35
CA TRP A 138 -5.71 -0.13 -8.15
C TRP A 138 -5.62 1.02 -7.17
N TYR A 139 -5.83 0.73 -5.89
CA TYR A 139 -5.67 1.69 -4.81
C TYR A 139 -4.98 1.02 -3.62
N ILE A 140 -4.45 1.84 -2.71
CA ILE A 140 -3.88 1.39 -1.45
C ILE A 140 -4.94 1.60 -0.37
N SER A 141 -5.22 0.53 0.37
CA SER A 141 -6.18 0.59 1.46
C SER A 141 -5.57 1.11 2.76
N THR A 142 -6.38 1.80 3.55
CA THR A 142 -6.10 2.22 4.94
C THR A 142 -6.23 1.07 5.94
N ASN A 143 -6.60 -0.12 5.48
CA ASN A 143 -6.81 -1.30 6.29
C ASN A 143 -5.48 -2.01 6.55
N LEU A 144 -4.87 -1.73 7.69
CA LEU A 144 -3.50 -2.16 8.04
C LEU A 144 -3.47 -3.39 8.97
N VAL A 145 -4.61 -3.70 9.58
CA VAL A 145 -4.77 -4.69 10.63
C VAL A 145 -5.79 -5.74 10.20
N ARG A 146 -5.57 -6.98 10.62
CA ARG A 146 -6.53 -8.07 10.45
C ARG A 146 -6.92 -8.65 11.81
N ASP A 147 -8.22 -8.72 12.05
CA ASP A 147 -8.81 -9.36 13.23
C ASP A 147 -8.65 -10.89 13.15
N LYS A 148 -8.88 -11.57 14.26
CA LYS A 148 -8.89 -13.04 14.38
C LYS A 148 -9.84 -13.70 13.37
N ASP A 149 -10.98 -13.08 13.10
CA ASP A 149 -11.98 -13.56 12.16
C ASP A 149 -11.66 -13.20 10.69
N GLY A 150 -10.53 -12.53 10.45
CA GLY A 150 -10.07 -12.15 9.12
C GLY A 150 -10.60 -10.81 8.60
N ALA A 151 -11.44 -10.12 9.38
CA ALA A 151 -11.90 -8.76 9.05
C ALA A 151 -10.73 -7.77 9.04
N SER A 152 -10.66 -6.91 8.03
CA SER A 152 -9.61 -5.90 7.91
C SER A 152 -10.04 -4.60 8.59
N LYS A 153 -9.12 -3.94 9.30
CA LYS A 153 -9.34 -2.73 10.11
C LYS A 153 -8.18 -1.76 9.90
N SER A 154 -8.43 -0.47 10.15
CA SER A 154 -7.40 0.57 10.07
C SER A 154 -6.49 0.66 11.30
N ALA A 155 -6.98 0.24 12.47
CA ALA A 155 -6.25 0.32 13.74
C ALA A 155 -6.40 -0.96 14.58
N PHE A 156 -5.48 -1.15 15.52
CA PHE A 156 -5.58 -2.23 16.50
C PHE A 156 -6.67 -1.92 17.54
N THR A 157 -7.47 -2.94 17.84
CA THR A 157 -8.61 -2.88 18.76
C THR A 157 -8.58 -3.99 19.81
N SER A 158 -7.87 -5.09 19.53
CA SER A 158 -7.80 -6.29 20.35
C SER A 158 -6.38 -6.85 20.38
N ASP A 159 -6.06 -7.58 21.46
CA ASP A 159 -4.78 -8.27 21.65
C ASP A 159 -4.54 -9.39 20.60
N ASP A 160 -5.64 -9.92 20.04
CA ASP A 160 -5.65 -10.99 19.03
C ASP A 160 -5.45 -10.46 17.59
N ASP A 161 -5.43 -9.14 17.39
CA ASP A 161 -5.23 -8.55 16.08
C ASP A 161 -3.83 -8.89 15.51
N THR A 162 -3.73 -8.91 14.18
CA THR A 162 -2.50 -9.20 13.43
C THR A 162 -2.18 -8.10 12.43
N PHE A 163 -0.90 -7.85 12.19
CA PHE A 163 -0.46 -6.84 11.25
C PHE A 163 -0.27 -7.46 9.85
N ILE A 164 -0.75 -6.78 8.80
CA ILE A 164 -0.80 -7.35 7.44
C ILE A 164 0.59 -7.47 6.78
N LEU A 165 1.53 -6.59 7.11
CA LEU A 165 2.84 -6.50 6.43
C LEU A 165 3.90 -7.44 7.02
N ASP A 166 4.64 -6.97 8.04
CA ASP A 166 5.62 -7.77 8.78
C ASP A 166 5.64 -7.33 10.24
N GLU A 167 5.33 -8.27 11.13
CA GLU A 167 5.25 -8.04 12.57
C GLU A 167 6.65 -7.83 13.19
N GLN A 168 7.71 -8.38 12.59
CA GLN A 168 9.08 -8.12 13.04
C GLN A 168 9.50 -6.66 12.78
N LEU A 169 9.06 -6.11 11.65
CA LEU A 169 9.31 -4.71 11.32
C LEU A 169 8.58 -3.79 12.31
N LEU A 170 7.33 -4.11 12.64
CA LEU A 170 6.54 -3.40 13.65
C LEU A 170 7.19 -3.47 15.04
N LEU A 171 7.71 -4.64 15.45
CA LEU A 171 8.46 -4.81 16.69
C LEU A 171 9.69 -3.89 16.75
N LEU A 172 10.53 -3.92 15.71
CA LEU A 172 11.72 -3.07 15.66
C LEU A 172 11.33 -1.59 15.71
N CYS A 173 10.24 -1.22 15.01
CA CYS A 173 9.73 0.14 15.00
C CYS A 173 9.33 0.61 16.41
N ALA A 174 8.55 -0.22 17.12
CA ALA A 174 8.08 0.08 18.46
C ALA A 174 9.24 0.22 19.46
N ILE A 175 10.27 -0.62 19.37
CA ILE A 175 11.43 -0.58 20.27
C ILE A 175 12.21 0.72 20.14
N TRP A 176 12.55 1.15 18.92
CA TRP A 176 13.36 2.36 18.76
C TRP A 176 12.57 3.61 19.15
N ARG A 177 11.27 3.69 18.83
CA ARG A 177 10.41 4.80 19.25
C ARG A 177 10.25 4.88 20.76
N TRP A 178 10.07 3.73 21.41
CA TRP A 178 9.98 3.70 22.87
C TRP A 178 11.28 4.20 23.51
N LYS A 179 12.44 3.72 23.01
CA LYS A 179 13.75 4.20 23.48
C LYS A 179 13.93 5.70 23.26
N GLN A 180 13.49 6.22 22.12
CA GLN A 180 13.52 7.65 21.84
C GLN A 180 12.64 8.45 22.81
N ALA A 181 11.42 7.97 23.10
CA ALA A 181 10.50 8.63 24.03
C ALA A 181 11.03 8.67 25.46
N GLU A 182 11.77 7.64 25.88
CA GLU A 182 12.40 7.57 27.20
C GLU A 182 13.81 8.20 27.25
N GLY A 183 14.33 8.70 26.12
CA GLY A 183 15.64 9.35 26.04
C GLY A 183 16.85 8.40 26.10
N LEU A 184 16.67 7.12 25.78
CA LEU A 184 17.72 6.10 25.70
C LEU A 184 18.41 6.11 24.34
N ASP A 185 19.58 5.46 24.24
CA ASP A 185 20.27 5.30 22.96
C ASP A 185 19.45 4.39 22.02
N TYR A 186 19.07 4.97 20.86
CA TYR A 186 18.17 4.37 19.88
C TYR A 186 18.80 4.25 18.48
N GLN A 187 20.01 4.77 18.26
CA GLN A 187 20.57 4.91 16.91
C GLN A 187 20.78 3.57 16.19
N GLU A 188 21.28 2.56 16.90
CA GLU A 188 21.48 1.22 16.32
C GLU A 188 20.15 0.51 16.01
N ASP A 189 19.14 0.65 16.88
CA ASP A 189 17.83 0.02 16.67
C ASP A 189 17.08 0.68 15.51
N MET A 190 17.19 2.01 15.36
CA MET A 190 16.67 2.74 14.21
C MET A 190 17.33 2.26 12.91
N ARG A 191 18.66 2.10 12.90
CA ARG A 191 19.39 1.58 11.73
C ARG A 191 18.95 0.16 11.36
N ASN A 192 18.75 -0.71 12.34
CA ASN A 192 18.25 -2.07 12.11
C ASN A 192 16.84 -2.08 11.49
N TYR A 193 15.97 -1.17 11.96
CA TYR A 193 14.65 -0.95 11.39
C TYR A 193 14.72 -0.49 9.93
N GLU A 194 15.53 0.53 9.61
CA GLU A 194 15.68 1.04 8.24
C GLU A 194 16.23 -0.01 7.27
N ILE A 195 17.21 -0.80 7.71
CA ILE A 195 17.74 -1.91 6.92
C ILE A 195 16.64 -2.95 6.64
N ARG A 196 15.83 -3.29 7.65
CA ARG A 196 14.73 -4.25 7.47
C ARG A 196 13.64 -3.71 6.54
N LEU A 197 13.27 -2.44 6.71
CA LEU A 197 12.28 -1.76 5.87
C LEU A 197 12.72 -1.77 4.41
N SER A 198 13.95 -1.35 4.12
CA SER A 198 14.48 -1.34 2.76
C SER A 198 14.54 -2.74 2.14
N GLN A 199 14.89 -3.78 2.92
CA GLN A 199 14.88 -5.17 2.46
C GLN A 199 13.47 -5.67 2.11
N LEU A 200 12.46 -5.30 2.88
CA LEU A 200 11.07 -5.69 2.61
C LEU A 200 10.51 -4.94 1.43
N ALA A 201 10.70 -3.62 1.37
CA ALA A 201 10.30 -2.80 0.22
C ALA A 201 10.92 -3.32 -1.10
N ALA A 202 12.20 -3.70 -1.07
CA ALA A 202 12.87 -4.28 -2.23
C ALA A 202 12.31 -5.64 -2.67
N LYS A 203 11.77 -6.44 -1.74
CA LYS A 203 11.19 -7.77 -2.02
C LYS A 203 9.74 -7.69 -2.47
N ASP A 204 9.02 -6.66 -2.04
CA ASP A 204 7.57 -6.54 -2.21
C ASP A 204 7.14 -6.53 -3.68
N HIS A 205 7.86 -5.78 -4.54
CA HIS A 205 7.59 -5.69 -5.98
C HIS A 205 7.73 -7.02 -6.77
N GLY A 206 8.10 -8.13 -6.13
CA GLY A 206 8.24 -9.44 -6.75
C GLY A 206 9.49 -9.59 -7.61
N SER A 207 9.70 -10.80 -8.14
CA SER A 207 10.87 -11.09 -8.96
C SER A 207 10.74 -10.46 -10.34
N LYS A 208 11.52 -9.41 -10.63
CA LYS A 208 11.80 -9.05 -12.02
C LYS A 208 12.70 -10.15 -12.59
N PRO A 209 12.29 -10.91 -13.62
CA PRO A 209 13.19 -11.89 -14.21
C PRO A 209 14.42 -11.16 -14.71
N ILE A 210 15.58 -11.49 -14.14
CA ILE A 210 16.86 -10.99 -14.63
C ILE A 210 17.02 -11.61 -16.02
N ARG A 211 16.65 -10.84 -17.05
CA ARG A 211 17.02 -11.15 -18.42
C ARG A 211 18.53 -10.92 -18.52
N SER A 212 19.30 -11.91 -18.07
CA SER A 212 20.71 -11.98 -18.46
C SER A 212 20.68 -12.05 -19.98
N ASN A 213 21.15 -10.99 -20.63
CA ASN A 213 21.30 -10.99 -22.08
C ASN A 213 22.38 -12.01 -22.42
N ARG A 214 22.03 -13.30 -22.44
CA ARG A 214 22.83 -14.32 -23.10
C ARG A 214 22.76 -13.96 -24.57
N ARG A 215 23.64 -13.06 -25.00
CA ARG A 215 24.11 -13.01 -26.38
C ARG A 215 24.68 -14.39 -26.63
N GLY A 216 23.81 -15.29 -27.11
CA GLY A 216 24.25 -16.54 -27.68
C GLY A 216 25.32 -16.16 -28.69
N LEU A 217 26.54 -16.65 -28.48
CA LEU A 217 27.54 -16.68 -29.52
C LEU A 217 26.85 -17.40 -30.70
N ASN A 218 26.37 -16.64 -31.69
CA ASN A 218 26.17 -17.15 -33.04
C ASN A 218 27.58 -17.41 -33.59
N ARG A 219 28.18 -18.51 -33.15
CA ARG A 219 29.39 -19.11 -33.73
C ARG A 219 29.07 -20.53 -34.17
N LEU A 220 28.03 -20.64 -35.00
CA LEU A 220 27.73 -21.76 -35.89
C LEU A 220 27.18 -21.13 -37.18
N GLY A 221 27.82 -21.13 -38.34
CA GLY A 221 29.07 -21.78 -38.72
C GLY A 221 29.79 -21.03 -39.84
N ILE A 222 31.09 -21.30 -39.91
CA ILE A 222 32.00 -20.96 -40.99
C ILE A 222 31.61 -21.83 -42.20
N TRP A 223 30.60 -21.44 -42.97
CA TRP A 223 30.27 -22.08 -44.28
C TRP A 223 29.68 -21.07 -45.28
N ALA A 224 30.09 -19.81 -45.20
CA ALA A 224 29.81 -18.80 -46.22
C ALA A 224 31.11 -18.31 -46.85
N MET A 225 31.87 -19.20 -47.48
CA MET A 225 32.85 -18.83 -48.52
C MET A 225 33.01 -19.97 -49.54
N ALA A 226 32.82 -19.58 -50.81
CA ALA A 226 33.32 -20.20 -52.04
C ALA A 226 32.79 -21.59 -52.45
N ARG A 227 31.77 -21.60 -53.33
CA ARG A 227 31.99 -21.86 -54.76
C ARG A 227 30.84 -21.29 -55.60
#